data_AF-A0A226X7B7-F1
#
_entry.id   AF-A0A226X7B7-F1
#
_cell.length_a   1.000
_cell.length_b   1.000
_cell.length_c   1.000
_cell.angle_alpha   90.00
_cell.angle_beta   90.00
_cell.angle_gamma   90.00
#
_symmetry.space_group_name_H-M   'P 1'
#
loop_
_entity.id
_entity.type
_entity.pdbx_description
1 polymer ?
#
loop_
_entity_poly.entity_id
_entity_poly.type
_entity_poly.pdbx_seq_one_letter_code
_entity_poly.pdbx_strand_id
1 'polypeptide(L)'
;MVDDNHNAAEAMAAFLSFESMACRVAFGGLEAITIGVQAALALRQNKHISGIATVAFTALDEAKVCRHLADQEFDGYFQKGQSPANLLTLVVTFAHA
;
A
#
# COMPACT_ATOMS: atom_id res chain seq x y z
N MET A 1 -0.79 -5.41 0.47
CA MET A 1 -1.61 -5.26 -0.74
C MET A 1 -3.07 -5.48 -0.36
N VAL A 2 -3.97 -4.56 -0.70
CA VAL A 2 -5.41 -4.72 -0.47
C VAL A 2 -6.11 -4.63 -1.81
N ASP A 3 -6.69 -5.72 -2.28
CA ASP A 3 -7.41 -5.78 -3.56
C ASP A 3 -8.40 -6.95 -3.49
N ASP A 4 -9.65 -6.72 -3.87
CA ASP A 4 -10.69 -7.76 -3.87
C ASP A 4 -10.45 -8.82 -4.96
N ASN A 5 -9.65 -8.49 -5.97
CA ASN A 5 -9.17 -9.42 -6.97
C ASN A 5 -7.95 -10.21 -6.45
N HIS A 6 -8.17 -11.49 -6.14
CA HIS A 6 -7.14 -12.35 -5.56
C HIS A 6 -5.89 -12.47 -6.43
N ASN A 7 -6.07 -12.74 -7.72
CA ASN A 7 -4.96 -12.91 -8.66
C ASN A 7 -4.10 -11.64 -8.76
N ALA A 8 -4.75 -10.47 -8.80
CA ALA A 8 -4.04 -9.20 -8.87
C ALA A 8 -3.27 -8.91 -7.57
N ALA A 9 -3.91 -9.16 -6.42
CA ALA A 9 -3.31 -8.94 -5.12
C ALA A 9 -2.09 -9.84 -4.88
N GLU A 10 -2.21 -11.13 -5.21
CA GLU A 10 -1.16 -12.13 -5.05
C GLU A 10 0.00 -11.88 -6.02
N ALA A 11 -0.28 -11.57 -7.29
CA ALA A 11 0.77 -11.25 -8.25
C ALA A 11 1.60 -10.03 -7.80
N MET A 12 0.93 -9.00 -7.27
CA MET A 12 1.61 -7.82 -6.75
C MET A 12 2.41 -8.14 -5.48
N ALA A 13 1.87 -8.97 -4.58
CA ALA A 13 2.58 -9.38 -3.38
C ALA A 13 3.80 -10.26 -3.69
N ALA A 14 3.71 -11.13 -4.70
CA ALA A 14 4.82 -11.94 -5.18
C ALA A 14 5.92 -11.05 -5.77
N PHE A 15 5.57 -10.05 -6.57
CA PHE A 15 6.52 -9.06 -7.09
C PHE A 15 7.23 -8.30 -5.95
N LEU A 16 6.48 -7.76 -4.99
CA LEU A 16 7.08 -7.03 -3.86
C LEU A 16 7.98 -7.94 -2.99
N SER A 17 7.59 -9.20 -2.80
CA SER A 17 8.40 -10.18 -2.07
C SER A 17 9.69 -10.52 -2.83
N PHE A 18 9.64 -10.61 -4.16
CA PHE A 18 10.82 -10.77 -5.01
C PHE A 18 11.80 -9.59 -4.85
N GLU A 19 11.27 -8.37 -4.70
CA GLU A 19 12.02 -7.15 -4.39
C GLU A 19 12.39 -7.02 -2.89
N SER A 20 12.36 -8.12 -2.14
CA SER A 20 12.71 -8.20 -0.71
C SER A 20 11.85 -7.32 0.22
N MET A 21 10.64 -6.97 -0.21
CA MET A 21 9.66 -6.25 0.63
C MET A 21 8.71 -7.24 1.29
N ALA A 22 8.63 -7.20 2.62
CA ALA A 22 7.65 -7.99 3.37
C ALA A 22 6.23 -7.52 3.02
N CYS A 23 5.47 -8.35 2.31
CA CYS A 23 4.12 -8.01 1.84
C CYS A 23 3.08 -8.98 2.42
N ARG A 24 2.00 -8.43 2.97
CA ARG A 24 0.78 -9.16 3.37
C ARG A 24 -0.36 -8.79 2.44
N VAL A 25 -1.21 -9.75 2.10
CA VAL A 25 -2.38 -9.55 1.24
C VAL A 25 -3.64 -9.49 2.10
N ALA A 26 -4.59 -8.66 1.69
CA ALA A 26 -5.96 -8.64 2.16
C ALA A 26 -6.91 -8.54 0.97
N PHE A 27 -8.03 -9.24 0.99
CA PHE A 27 -9.01 -9.25 -0.11
C PHE A 27 -10.24 -8.38 0.17
N GLY A 28 -10.19 -7.60 1.25
CA GLY A 28 -11.25 -6.67 1.62
C GLY A 28 -10.85 -5.75 2.77
N GLY A 29 -11.66 -4.72 3.00
CA GLY A 29 -11.36 -3.67 3.99
C GLY A 29 -11.28 -4.19 5.43
N LEU A 30 -12.16 -5.10 5.83
CA LEU A 30 -12.16 -5.64 7.20
C LEU A 30 -10.89 -6.46 7.52
N GLU A 31 -10.46 -7.26 6.56
CA GLU A 31 -9.21 -8.02 6.67
C GLU A 31 -8.00 -7.07 6.70
N ALA A 32 -7.99 -6.05 5.84
CA ALA A 32 -6.94 -5.04 5.82
C ALA A 32 -6.82 -4.30 7.15
N ILE A 33 -7.94 -3.93 7.79
CA ILE A 33 -7.97 -3.31 9.12
C ILE A 33 -7.36 -4.25 10.16
N THR A 34 -7.74 -5.53 10.14
CA THR A 34 -7.23 -6.53 11.08
C THR A 34 -5.71 -6.68 10.95
N ILE A 35 -5.21 -6.80 9.72
CA ILE A 35 -3.78 -6.89 9.42
C ILE A 35 -3.03 -5.62 9.83
N GLY A 36 -3.59 -4.45 9.51
CA GLY A 36 -3.00 -3.15 9.82
C GLY A 36 -2.90 -2.89 11.32
N VAL A 37 -3.93 -3.25 12.10
CA VAL A 37 -3.91 -3.15 13.57
C VAL A 37 -2.84 -4.05 14.16
N GLN A 38 -2.74 -5.30 13.70
CA GLN A 38 -1.69 -6.22 14.15
C GLN A 38 -0.29 -5.68 13.84
N ALA A 39 -0.10 -5.13 12.63
CA ALA A 39 1.16 -4.50 12.24
C ALA A 39 1.47 -3.30 13.16
N ALA A 40 0.53 -2.37 13.34
CA ALA A 40 0.71 -1.22 14.20
C ALA A 40 1.07 -1.60 15.64
N LEU A 41 0.43 -2.62 16.22
CA LEU A 41 0.73 -3.11 17.56
C LEU A 41 2.14 -3.70 17.66
N ALA A 42 2.58 -4.46 16.65
CA ALA A 42 3.93 -4.98 16.59
C ALA A 42 4.97 -3.86 16.46
N LEU A 43 4.70 -2.85 15.62
CA LEU A 43 5.60 -1.71 15.40
C LEU A 43 5.72 -0.82 16.64
N ARG A 44 4.66 -0.63 17.42
CA ARG A 44 4.69 0.16 18.67
C ARG A 44 5.65 -0.38 19.74
N GLN A 45 6.03 -1.66 19.65
CA GLN A 45 7.04 -2.24 20.53
C GLN A 45 8.47 -1.77 20.16
N ASN A 46 8.64 -1.07 19.04
CA ASN A 46 9.90 -0.56 18.50
C ASN A 46 9.84 0.97 18.33
N LYS A 47 10.52 1.71 19.20
CA LYS A 47 10.44 3.20 19.28
C LYS A 47 11.00 3.96 18.05
N HIS A 48 11.54 3.26 17.06
CA HIS A 48 12.26 3.86 15.92
C HIS A 48 11.53 3.76 14.57
N ILE A 49 10.31 3.21 14.53
CA ILE A 49 9.60 2.97 13.26
C ILE A 49 8.62 4.11 12.97
N SER A 50 8.72 4.68 11.75
CA SER A 50 7.81 5.67 11.18
C SER A 50 6.38 5.14 11.02
N GLY A 51 5.40 6.03 10.90
CA GLY A 51 3.97 5.69 10.82
C GLY A 51 3.60 4.77 9.63
N ILE A 52 2.36 4.30 9.59
CA ILE A 52 1.83 3.53 8.46
C ILE A 52 1.42 4.49 7.34
N ALA A 53 1.97 4.32 6.15
CA ALA A 53 1.53 5.03 4.94
C ALA A 53 0.46 4.23 4.18
N THR A 54 -0.56 4.92 3.66
CA THR A 54 -1.66 4.37 2.86
C THR A 54 -1.60 4.94 1.45
N VAL A 55 -1.48 4.06 0.46
CA VAL A 55 -1.41 4.43 -0.97
C VAL A 55 -2.68 3.96 -1.69
N ALA A 56 -3.36 4.87 -2.37
CA ALA A 56 -4.49 4.53 -3.23
C ALA A 56 -4.02 3.81 -4.50
N PHE A 57 -4.47 2.57 -4.73
CA PHE A 57 -4.13 1.76 -5.92
C PHE A 57 -5.37 1.57 -6.80
N THR A 58 -5.57 2.43 -7.80
CA THR A 58 -6.81 2.49 -8.59
C THR A 58 -6.57 2.74 -10.08
N ALA A 59 -7.50 2.34 -10.95
CA ALA A 59 -7.42 2.63 -12.38
C ALA A 59 -7.87 4.05 -12.75
N LEU A 60 -8.50 4.77 -11.81
CA LEU A 60 -8.91 6.17 -12.00
C LEU A 60 -7.69 7.04 -12.34
N ASP A 61 -7.88 8.09 -13.13
CA ASP A 61 -6.82 9.05 -13.41
C ASP A 61 -6.49 9.91 -12.17
N GLU A 62 -5.27 10.46 -12.14
CA GLU A 62 -4.77 11.29 -11.03
C GLU A 62 -5.72 12.45 -10.71
N ALA A 63 -6.32 13.10 -11.71
CA ALA A 63 -7.24 14.22 -11.53
C ALA A 63 -8.53 13.85 -10.74
N LYS A 64 -8.98 12.59 -10.84
CA LYS A 64 -10.09 12.06 -10.02
C LYS A 64 -9.67 11.71 -8.60
N VAL A 65 -8.41 11.33 -8.39
CA VAL A 65 -7.87 10.96 -7.08
C VAL A 65 -7.36 12.18 -6.30
N CYS A 66 -6.87 13.23 -6.96
CA CYS A 66 -6.45 14.49 -6.32
C CYS A 66 -7.54 15.14 -5.48
N ARG A 67 -8.82 14.92 -5.79
CA ARG A 67 -9.93 15.36 -4.94
C ARG A 67 -9.92 14.71 -3.56
N HIS A 68 -9.51 13.44 -3.45
CA HIS A 68 -9.41 12.69 -2.20
C HIS A 68 -8.05 12.91 -1.49
N LEU A 69 -6.99 13.19 -2.27
CA LEU A 69 -5.68 13.59 -1.71
C LEU A 69 -5.76 14.96 -1.01
N ALA A 70 -6.60 15.87 -1.51
CA ALA A 70 -6.85 17.16 -0.86
C ALA A 70 -7.49 16.99 0.54
N ASP A 71 -8.29 15.93 0.72
CA ASP A 71 -8.93 15.58 1.99
C ASP A 71 -8.03 14.73 2.91
N GLN A 72 -6.76 14.52 2.54
CA GLN A 72 -5.75 13.73 3.28
C GLN A 72 -6.16 12.26 3.54
N GLU A 73 -7.02 11.69 2.69
CA GLU A 73 -7.46 10.29 2.87
C GLU A 73 -6.35 9.26 2.57
N PHE A 74 -5.36 9.65 1.76
CA PHE A 74 -4.23 8.81 1.36
C PHE A 74 -2.92 9.61 1.39
N ASP A 75 -1.83 8.92 1.73
CA ASP A 75 -0.47 9.49 1.72
C ASP A 75 0.12 9.52 0.31
N GLY A 76 -0.37 8.64 -0.58
CA GLY A 76 0.07 8.57 -1.97
C GLY A 76 -0.94 7.90 -2.89
N TYR A 77 -0.62 7.87 -4.18
CA TYR A 77 -1.48 7.31 -5.23
C TYR A 77 -0.65 6.58 -6.28
N PHE A 78 -1.20 5.47 -6.80
CA PHE A 78 -0.64 4.69 -7.89
C PHE A 78 -1.73 4.24 -8.87
N GLN A 79 -1.52 4.51 -10.16
CA GLN A 79 -2.47 4.11 -11.20
C GLN A 79 -2.28 2.64 -11.61
N LYS A 80 -3.35 1.83 -11.55
CA LYS A 80 -3.35 0.46 -12.07
C LYS A 80 -2.96 0.45 -13.55
N GLY A 81 -2.20 -0.57 -13.97
CA GLY A 81 -1.74 -0.74 -15.35
C GLY A 81 -0.36 -0.11 -15.65
N GLN A 82 0.21 0.65 -14.71
CA GLN A 82 1.60 1.07 -14.79
C GLN A 82 2.57 -0.08 -14.46
N SER A 83 3.86 0.10 -14.79
CA SER A 83 4.91 -0.85 -14.45
C SER A 83 5.00 -1.07 -12.93
N PRO A 84 5.08 -2.31 -12.43
CA PRO A 84 5.29 -2.60 -11.01
C PRO A 84 6.54 -1.94 -10.41
N ALA A 85 7.57 -1.67 -11.22
CA ALA A 85 8.77 -0.96 -10.79
C ALA A 85 8.48 0.48 -10.30
N ASN A 86 7.46 1.12 -10.86
CA ASN A 86 7.03 2.45 -10.41
C ASN A 86 6.39 2.37 -9.01
N LEU A 87 5.68 1.28 -8.71
CA LEU A 87 5.10 1.06 -7.38
C LEU A 87 6.20 0.85 -6.35
N LEU A 88 7.24 0.10 -6.70
CA LEU A 88 8.40 -0.09 -5.82
C LEU A 88 9.05 1.25 -5.49
N THR A 89 9.29 2.10 -6.50
CA THR A 89 9.82 3.46 -6.30
C THR A 89 8.96 4.28 -5.33
N LEU A 90 7.64 4.22 -5.47
CA LEU A 90 6.71 4.91 -4.57
C LEU A 90 6.80 4.37 -3.14
N VAL A 91 6.80 3.05 -2.95
CA VAL A 91 6.89 2.40 -1.63
C VAL A 91 8.21 2.75 -0.94
N VAL A 92 9.33 2.72 -1.67
CA VAL A 92 10.66 3.08 -1.16
C VAL A 92 10.70 4.55 -0.73
N THR A 93 9.99 5.44 -1.41
CA THR A 93 9.88 6.86 -1.03
C THR A 93 9.30 7.03 0.38
N PHE A 94 8.26 6.25 0.73
CA PHE A 94 7.68 6.29 2.08
C PHE A 94 8.52 5.58 3.14
N ALA A 95 9.30 4.56 2.75
CA ALA A 95 10.17 3.83 3.68
C ALA A 95 11.38 4.65 4.15
N HIS A 96 11.76 5.70 3.41
CA HIS A 96 12.89 6.58 3.72
C HIS A 96 12.47 8.01 4.12
N ALA A 97 11.17 8.29 4.20
CA ALA A 97 10.62 9.57 4.69
C ALA A 97 10.58 9.62 6.23
#